data_AF-A0A3A6NCZ9-F1
#
_entry.id   AF-A0A3A6NCZ9-F1
#
_cell.length_a   1.000
_cell.length_b   1.000
_cell.length_c   1.000
_cell.angle_alpha   90.00
_cell.angle_beta   90.00
_cell.angle_gamma   90.00
#
_symmetry.space_group_name_H-M   'P 1'
#
loop_
_entity.id
_entity.type
_entity.pdbx_description
1 polymer ?
#
loop_
_entity_poly.entity_id
_entity_poly.type
_entity_poly.pdbx_seq_one_letter_code
_entity_poly.pdbx_strand_id
1 'polypeptide(L)'
;MVKWMSNDIQILRAYYYHCLPYQSDPPSDEEKKRFSKAQKFFNNLSKLPRFEVRLGELAFRGYKNTGSPIFVQKMVDILLGVDLVLLAAKQRISHAAIFAGDSDFLPAIKVAKNEGVIITLFHGTTHPPHDNLWEIADERVPLNQEIINKILR
;
A
#
# COMPACT_ATOMS: atom_id res chain seq x y z
N MET A 1 -9.54 -7.68 -7.44
CA MET A 1 -8.50 -6.68 -7.74
C MET A 1 -7.13 -7.33 -7.96
N VAL A 2 -6.51 -7.98 -6.96
CA VAL A 2 -5.16 -8.58 -7.11
C VAL A 2 -5.03 -9.52 -8.31
N LYS A 3 -6.01 -10.41 -8.53
CA LYS A 3 -6.03 -11.31 -9.70
C LYS A 3 -6.08 -10.57 -11.04
N TRP A 4 -6.73 -9.41 -11.08
CA TRP A 4 -6.76 -8.58 -12.28
C TRP A 4 -5.41 -7.88 -12.49
N MET A 5 -4.82 -7.34 -11.42
CA MET A 5 -3.50 -6.69 -11.47
C MET A 5 -2.38 -7.65 -11.85
N SER A 6 -2.52 -8.94 -11.56
CA SER A 6 -1.49 -9.92 -11.90
C SER A 6 -1.43 -10.26 -13.40
N ASN A 7 -2.44 -9.91 -14.20
CA ASN A 7 -2.47 -10.16 -15.65
C ASN A 7 -2.01 -11.59 -16.01
N ASP A 8 -2.61 -12.60 -15.37
CA ASP A 8 -2.28 -14.04 -15.48
C ASP A 8 -0.88 -14.48 -14.99
N ILE A 9 -0.06 -13.56 -14.50
CA ILE A 9 1.19 -13.89 -13.80
C ILE A 9 0.87 -14.54 -12.45
N GLN A 10 1.63 -15.59 -12.09
CA GLN A 10 1.47 -16.27 -10.82
C GLN A 10 1.74 -15.32 -9.64
N ILE A 11 0.75 -15.17 -8.76
CA ILE A 11 0.88 -14.36 -7.55
C ILE A 11 1.67 -15.15 -6.50
N LEU A 12 2.88 -14.69 -6.18
CA LEU A 12 3.61 -15.17 -5.01
C LEU A 12 2.86 -14.76 -3.74
N ARG A 13 2.66 -13.44 -3.57
CA ARG A 13 2.03 -12.81 -2.41
C ARG A 13 1.51 -11.42 -2.74
N ALA A 14 0.43 -11.02 -2.08
CA ALA A 14 -0.11 -9.68 -2.10
C ALA A 14 0.06 -9.05 -0.72
N TYR A 15 0.57 -7.83 -0.68
CA TYR A 15 0.77 -7.09 0.56
C TYR A 15 -0.15 -5.89 0.61
N TYR A 16 -0.73 -5.64 1.77
CA TYR A 16 -1.51 -4.44 2.05
C TYR A 16 -0.87 -3.68 3.20
N TYR A 17 -0.28 -2.53 2.87
CA TYR A 17 0.42 -1.66 3.80
C TYR A 17 -0.54 -0.59 4.32
N HIS A 18 -0.69 -0.51 5.63
CA HIS A 18 -1.52 0.50 6.28
C HIS A 18 -1.10 0.70 7.73
N CYS A 19 -1.75 1.58 8.48
CA CYS A 19 -1.67 1.64 9.94
C CYS A 19 -3.06 1.44 10.57
N LEU A 20 -3.12 1.03 11.84
CA LEU A 20 -4.37 1.08 12.58
C LEU A 20 -4.77 2.53 12.90
N PRO A 21 -6.08 2.83 13.03
CA PRO A 21 -6.52 4.13 13.52
C PRO A 21 -5.94 4.41 14.91
N TYR A 22 -5.72 5.69 15.20
CA TYR A 22 -5.29 6.12 16.52
C TYR A 22 -6.41 5.84 17.55
N GLN A 23 -5.99 5.46 18.75
CA GLN A 23 -6.85 5.19 19.88
C GLN A 23 -6.16 5.75 21.12
N SER A 24 -6.81 6.70 21.82
CA SER A 24 -6.27 7.26 23.07
C SER A 24 -6.37 6.27 24.24
N ASP A 25 -5.73 6.60 25.36
CA ASP A 25 -5.87 5.89 26.62
C ASP A 25 -6.34 6.84 27.75
N PRO A 26 -7.57 6.71 28.26
CA PRO A 26 -8.60 5.79 27.81
C PRO A 26 -9.22 6.22 26.46
N PRO A 27 -9.74 5.28 25.66
CA PRO A 27 -10.30 5.61 24.35
C PRO A 27 -11.77 6.01 24.38
N SER A 28 -12.13 6.97 23.52
CA SER A 28 -13.53 7.32 23.27
C SER A 28 -14.29 6.19 22.55
N ASP A 29 -15.61 6.20 22.64
CA ASP A 29 -16.44 5.20 21.98
C ASP A 29 -16.34 5.26 20.44
N GLU A 30 -16.13 6.45 19.89
CA GLU A 30 -15.92 6.62 18.45
C GLU A 30 -14.57 6.03 18.00
N GLU A 31 -13.50 6.26 18.75
CA GLU A 31 -12.19 5.67 18.49
C GLU A 31 -12.23 4.15 18.59
N LYS A 32 -12.85 3.60 19.65
CA LYS A 32 -13.07 2.15 19.79
C LYS A 32 -13.81 1.58 18.58
N LYS A 33 -14.89 2.23 18.13
CA LYS A 33 -15.66 1.80 16.97
C LYS A 33 -14.83 1.84 15.68
N ARG A 34 -14.08 2.92 15.44
CA ARG A 34 -13.21 3.05 14.26
C ARG A 34 -12.10 2.01 14.25
N PHE A 35 -11.42 1.84 15.38
CA PHE A 35 -10.36 0.85 15.56
C PHE A 35 -10.89 -0.57 15.33
N SER A 36 -12.00 -0.93 15.97
CA SER A 36 -12.61 -2.26 15.81
C SER A 36 -13.03 -2.54 14.37
N LYS A 37 -13.60 -1.55 13.66
CA LYS A 37 -13.94 -1.68 12.23
C LYS A 37 -12.70 -1.92 11.36
N ALA A 38 -11.65 -1.11 11.54
CA ALA A 38 -10.40 -1.27 10.79
C ALA A 38 -9.74 -2.62 11.07
N GLN A 39 -9.66 -3.01 12.35
CA GLN A 39 -9.11 -4.31 12.74
C GLN A 39 -9.88 -5.47 12.12
N LYS A 40 -11.22 -5.42 12.10
CA LYS A 40 -12.05 -6.44 11.43
C LYS A 40 -11.77 -6.50 9.94
N PHE A 41 -11.65 -5.35 9.27
CA PHE A 41 -11.32 -5.28 7.86
C PHE A 41 -9.94 -5.91 7.57
N PHE A 42 -8.91 -5.53 8.31
CA PHE A 42 -7.56 -6.09 8.16
C PHE A 42 -7.53 -7.60 8.46
N ASN A 43 -8.22 -8.05 9.50
CA ASN A 43 -8.33 -9.48 9.82
C ASN A 43 -9.02 -10.27 8.70
N ASN A 44 -9.97 -9.67 7.99
CA ASN A 44 -10.60 -10.30 6.85
C ASN A 44 -9.64 -10.37 5.64
N LEU A 45 -8.86 -9.30 5.39
CA LEU A 45 -7.83 -9.31 4.35
C LEU A 45 -6.77 -10.38 4.60
N SER A 46 -6.25 -10.49 5.83
CA SER A 46 -5.23 -11.49 6.19
C SER A 46 -5.68 -12.95 6.04
N LYS A 47 -6.99 -13.20 5.95
CA LYS A 47 -7.56 -14.53 5.70
C LYS A 47 -7.62 -14.89 4.22
N LEU A 48 -7.43 -13.91 3.32
CA LEU A 48 -7.44 -14.16 1.90
C LEU A 48 -6.18 -14.96 1.50
N PRO A 49 -6.28 -15.88 0.52
CA PRO A 49 -5.13 -16.64 0.06
C PRO A 49 -4.00 -15.72 -0.41
N ARG A 50 -2.78 -16.01 0.04
CA ARG A 50 -1.54 -15.29 -0.34
C ARG A 50 -1.55 -13.80 0.00
N PHE A 51 -2.34 -13.39 0.98
CA PHE A 51 -2.48 -11.99 1.38
C PHE A 51 -1.82 -11.75 2.74
N GLU A 52 -1.00 -10.71 2.85
CA GLU A 52 -0.38 -10.28 4.09
C GLU A 52 -0.69 -8.81 4.36
N VAL A 53 -1.19 -8.52 5.56
CA VAL A 53 -1.37 -7.14 6.01
C VAL A 53 -0.12 -6.71 6.79
N ARG A 54 0.46 -5.59 6.37
CA ARG A 54 1.64 -4.97 6.98
C ARG A 54 1.20 -3.69 7.68
N LEU A 55 1.17 -3.74 9.02
CA LEU A 55 0.72 -2.62 9.84
C LEU A 55 1.92 -1.79 10.31
N GLY A 56 1.97 -0.53 9.89
CA GLY A 56 2.76 0.51 10.53
C GLY A 56 2.01 1.12 11.72
N GLU A 57 2.50 2.27 12.16
CA GLU A 57 1.96 2.98 13.33
C GLU A 57 1.33 4.32 12.94
N LEU A 58 0.28 4.72 13.66
CA LEU A 58 -0.27 6.07 13.55
C LEU A 58 0.15 6.88 14.77
N ALA A 59 1.05 7.84 14.56
CA ALA A 59 1.57 8.68 15.63
C ALA A 59 0.78 9.99 15.76
N PHE A 60 0.34 10.31 16.96
CA PHE A 60 -0.19 11.62 17.29
C PHE A 60 0.95 12.64 17.44
N ARG A 61 0.84 13.80 16.80
CA ARG A 61 1.86 14.86 16.77
C ARG A 61 1.36 16.19 17.33
N GLY A 62 0.35 16.14 18.19
CA GLY A 62 -0.28 17.34 18.76
C GLY A 62 -1.43 17.85 17.89
N TYR A 63 -1.75 19.12 18.05
CA TYR A 63 -2.88 19.77 17.39
C TYR A 63 -2.41 20.84 16.41
N LYS A 64 -3.17 21.01 15.32
CA LYS A 64 -3.03 22.18 14.44
C LYS A 64 -3.51 23.43 15.18
N ASN A 65 -3.14 24.60 14.68
CA ASN A 65 -3.65 25.89 15.16
C ASN A 65 -5.19 25.98 15.13
N THR A 66 -5.83 25.16 14.29
CA THR A 66 -7.29 25.03 14.18
C THR A 66 -7.93 24.11 15.22
N GLY A 67 -7.14 23.54 16.15
CA GLY A 67 -7.62 22.61 17.19
C GLY A 67 -7.82 21.17 16.72
N SER A 68 -7.56 20.85 15.45
CA SER A 68 -7.69 19.47 14.93
C SER A 68 -6.42 18.65 15.18
N PRO A 69 -6.53 17.35 15.51
CA PRO A 69 -5.39 16.51 15.80
C PRO A 69 -4.53 16.26 14.56
N ILE A 70 -3.22 16.19 14.74
CA ILE A 70 -2.25 15.83 13.71
C ILE A 70 -1.88 14.37 13.90
N PHE A 71 -2.22 13.54 12.92
CA PHE A 71 -1.81 12.14 12.86
C PHE A 71 -0.83 11.94 11.72
N VAL A 72 0.24 11.21 11.97
CA VAL A 72 1.29 10.90 10.99
C VAL A 72 1.43 9.39 10.90
N GLN A 73 1.27 8.84 9.70
CA GLN A 73 1.57 7.44 9.44
C GLN A 73 3.09 7.23 9.47
N LYS A 74 3.53 6.19 10.14
CA LYS A 74 4.92 5.82 10.27
C LYS A 74 5.15 4.41 9.78
N MET A 75 6.35 4.17 9.27
CA MET A 75 6.88 2.87 8.86
C MET A 75 6.21 2.23 7.63
N VAL A 76 5.06 2.72 7.17
CA VAL A 76 4.32 2.14 6.03
C VAL A 76 5.20 2.03 4.77
N ASP A 77 5.84 3.14 4.37
CA ASP A 77 6.68 3.17 3.16
C ASP A 77 7.99 2.39 3.34
N ILE A 78 8.53 2.38 4.56
CA ILE A 78 9.72 1.59 4.91
C ILE A 78 9.40 0.09 4.80
N LEU A 79 8.25 -0.36 5.32
CA LEU A 79 7.82 -1.75 5.22
C LEU A 79 7.67 -2.19 3.76
N LEU A 80 7.04 -1.34 2.94
CA LEU A 80 6.91 -1.59 1.50
C LEU A 80 8.28 -1.70 0.84
N GLY A 81 9.15 -0.72 1.07
CA GLY A 81 10.49 -0.70 0.49
C GLY A 81 11.33 -1.91 0.89
N VAL A 82 11.30 -2.30 2.16
CA VAL A 82 12.04 -3.47 2.68
C VAL A 82 11.53 -4.77 2.05
N ASP A 83 10.21 -4.99 2.02
CA ASP A 83 9.65 -6.20 1.41
C ASP A 83 10.00 -6.29 -0.08
N LEU A 84 9.87 -5.18 -0.82
CA LEU A 84 10.18 -5.11 -2.25
C LEU A 84 11.66 -5.44 -2.51
N VAL A 85 12.57 -4.76 -1.80
CA VAL A 85 14.02 -4.98 -1.94
C VAL A 85 14.41 -6.40 -1.57
N LEU A 86 13.89 -6.93 -0.46
CA LEU A 86 14.22 -8.27 0.00
C LEU A 86 13.77 -9.34 -1.01
N LEU A 87 12.57 -9.20 -1.58
CA LEU A 87 12.05 -10.15 -2.56
C LEU A 87 12.82 -10.08 -3.88
N ALA A 88 13.16 -8.87 -4.32
CA ALA A 88 13.92 -8.63 -5.54
C ALA A 88 15.36 -9.17 -5.41
N ALA A 89 16.09 -8.77 -4.36
CA ALA A 89 17.49 -9.17 -4.15
C ALA A 89 17.65 -10.67 -3.92
N LYS A 90 16.62 -11.34 -3.36
CA LYS A 90 16.60 -12.80 -3.23
C LYS A 90 16.08 -13.52 -4.48
N GLN A 91 15.84 -12.80 -5.58
CA GLN A 91 15.38 -13.32 -6.86
C GLN A 91 14.10 -14.17 -6.70
N ARG A 92 13.20 -13.73 -5.81
CA ARG A 92 11.95 -14.43 -5.49
C ARG A 92 10.77 -13.97 -6.33
N ILE A 93 10.89 -12.81 -6.97
CA ILE A 93 9.89 -12.21 -7.84
C ILE A 93 10.58 -11.75 -9.12
N SER A 94 9.87 -11.81 -10.23
CA SER A 94 10.27 -11.19 -11.51
C SER A 94 9.44 -9.95 -11.83
N HIS A 95 8.29 -9.78 -11.17
CA HIS A 95 7.37 -8.68 -11.38
C HIS A 95 6.87 -8.15 -10.03
N ALA A 96 6.69 -6.83 -9.94
CA ALA A 96 6.03 -6.18 -8.82
C ALA A 96 4.92 -5.25 -9.35
N ALA A 97 3.69 -5.56 -8.98
CA ALA A 97 2.54 -4.69 -9.19
C ALA A 97 2.36 -3.77 -7.97
N ILE A 98 2.54 -2.47 -8.16
CA ILE A 98 2.49 -1.46 -7.09
C ILE A 98 1.26 -0.58 -7.30
N PHE A 99 0.44 -0.43 -6.25
CA PHE A 99 -0.64 0.56 -6.22
C PHE A 99 -0.35 1.58 -5.12
N ALA A 100 0.20 2.72 -5.51
CA ALA A 100 0.61 3.79 -4.62
C ALA A 100 0.62 5.14 -5.35
N GLY A 101 0.46 6.23 -4.59
CA GLY A 101 0.59 7.59 -5.12
C GLY A 101 1.86 8.32 -4.68
N ASP A 102 2.54 7.80 -3.64
CA ASP A 102 3.71 8.44 -3.02
C ASP A 102 5.03 7.95 -3.63
N SER A 103 6.05 8.80 -3.60
CA SER A 103 7.40 8.59 -4.12
C SER A 103 8.46 8.30 -3.04
N ASP A 104 8.10 8.26 -1.77
CA ASP A 104 9.09 8.07 -0.69
C ASP A 104 9.88 6.74 -0.76
N PHE A 105 9.38 5.74 -1.49
CA PHE A 105 10.03 4.43 -1.69
C PHE A 105 10.69 4.26 -3.08
N LEU A 106 10.92 5.34 -3.83
CA LEU A 106 11.68 5.32 -5.09
C LEU A 106 13.03 4.60 -5.01
N PRO A 107 13.85 4.74 -3.95
CA PRO A 107 15.10 4.00 -3.85
C PRO A 107 14.90 2.48 -3.87
N ALA A 108 13.82 1.98 -3.26
CA ALA A 108 13.48 0.57 -3.26
C ALA A 108 13.07 0.08 -4.65
N ILE A 109 12.31 0.88 -5.39
CA ILE A 109 11.97 0.58 -6.80
C ILE A 109 13.24 0.49 -7.64
N LYS A 110 14.17 1.44 -7.50
CA LYS A 110 15.41 1.45 -8.25
C LYS A 110 16.24 0.18 -8.00
N VAL A 111 16.35 -0.24 -6.73
CA VAL A 111 17.04 -1.48 -6.38
C VAL A 111 16.33 -2.69 -7.00
N ALA A 112 15.01 -2.79 -6.89
CA ALA A 112 14.27 -3.90 -7.46
C ALA A 112 14.44 -4.01 -8.99
N LYS A 113 14.44 -2.89 -9.69
CA LYS A 113 14.72 -2.84 -11.14
C LYS A 113 16.13 -3.30 -11.47
N ASN A 114 17.13 -2.86 -10.70
CA ASN A 114 18.52 -3.30 -10.89
C ASN A 114 18.68 -4.82 -10.67
N GLU A 115 17.83 -5.41 -9.82
CA GLU A 115 17.75 -6.86 -9.60
C GLU A 115 16.91 -7.59 -10.67
N GLY A 116 16.44 -6.90 -11.72
CA GLY A 116 15.72 -7.48 -12.85
C GLY A 116 14.21 -7.61 -12.66
N VAL A 117 13.62 -6.96 -11.64
CA VAL A 117 12.17 -6.96 -11.42
C VAL A 117 11.49 -5.91 -12.29
N ILE A 118 10.46 -6.32 -13.04
CA ILE A 118 9.59 -5.41 -13.80
C ILE A 118 8.58 -4.75 -12.86
N ILE A 119 8.49 -3.42 -12.92
CA ILE A 119 7.64 -2.63 -12.05
C ILE A 119 6.43 -2.11 -12.82
N THR A 120 5.24 -2.59 -12.48
CA THR A 120 3.96 -2.11 -13.01
C THR A 120 3.30 -1.21 -11.97
N LEU A 121 3.19 0.08 -12.28
CA LEU A 121 2.50 1.07 -11.45
C LEU A 121 1.01 1.15 -11.81
N PHE A 122 0.16 0.79 -10.87
CA PHE A 122 -1.27 1.02 -10.94
C PHE A 122 -1.59 2.32 -10.20
N HIS A 123 -2.37 3.20 -10.81
CA HIS A 123 -2.65 4.52 -10.23
C HIS A 123 -4.07 4.99 -10.52
N GLY A 124 -4.61 5.87 -9.68
CA GLY A 124 -5.90 6.50 -9.94
C GLY A 124 -5.83 7.54 -11.07
N THR A 125 -6.98 7.89 -11.63
CA THR A 125 -7.09 8.96 -12.65
C THR A 125 -7.33 10.34 -12.04
N THR A 126 -7.97 10.42 -10.87
CA THR A 126 -8.31 11.68 -10.20
C THR A 126 -7.10 12.33 -9.51
N HIS A 127 -6.23 11.50 -8.94
CA HIS A 127 -5.00 11.92 -8.30
C HIS A 127 -3.86 11.13 -8.96
N PRO A 128 -3.15 11.73 -9.94
CA PRO A 128 -2.05 11.06 -10.59
C PRO A 128 -0.91 10.79 -9.58
N PRO A 129 -0.08 9.77 -9.84
CA PRO A 129 1.09 9.51 -9.01
C PRO A 129 2.12 10.64 -9.17
N HIS A 130 3.03 10.76 -8.21
CA HIS A 130 4.16 11.68 -8.32
C HIS A 130 4.99 11.42 -9.59
N ASP A 131 5.47 12.48 -10.26
CA ASP A 131 6.17 12.38 -11.55
C ASP A 131 7.36 11.41 -11.53
N ASN A 132 8.22 11.51 -10.52
CA ASN A 132 9.33 10.55 -10.35
C ASN A 132 8.88 9.08 -10.23
N LEU A 133 7.74 8.82 -9.58
CA LEU A 133 7.17 7.47 -9.46
C LEU A 133 6.65 7.00 -10.82
N TRP A 134 6.03 7.90 -11.57
CA TRP A 134 5.63 7.64 -12.94
C TRP A 134 6.85 7.27 -13.79
N GLU A 135 7.87 8.12 -13.82
CA GLU A 135 9.06 7.97 -14.67
C GLU A 135 9.82 6.66 -14.41
N ILE A 136 9.97 6.27 -13.14
CA ILE A 136 10.75 5.08 -12.79
C ILE A 136 10.05 3.76 -13.13
N ALA A 137 8.71 3.74 -13.18
CA ALA A 137 7.96 2.52 -13.46
C ALA A 137 8.17 2.05 -14.90
N ASP A 138 8.27 0.74 -15.11
CA ASP A 138 8.40 0.15 -16.46
C ASP A 138 7.07 0.22 -17.21
N GLU A 139 5.99 -0.04 -16.49
CA GLU A 139 4.63 -0.05 -17.00
C GLU A 139 3.73 0.82 -16.12
N ARG A 140 2.72 1.47 -16.72
CA ARG A 140 1.70 2.23 -15.98
C ARG A 140 0.31 1.81 -16.43
N VAL A 141 -0.57 1.52 -15.47
CA VAL A 141 -1.95 1.12 -15.72
C VAL A 141 -2.91 2.01 -14.92
N PRO A 142 -3.73 2.84 -15.58
CA PRO A 142 -4.73 3.65 -14.88
C PRO A 142 -5.86 2.76 -14.37
N LEU A 143 -6.24 2.95 -13.11
CA LEU A 143 -7.42 2.37 -12.51
C LEU A 143 -8.56 3.39 -12.59
N ASN A 144 -9.47 3.19 -13.54
CA ASN A 144 -10.67 3.99 -13.71
C ASN A 144 -11.91 3.28 -13.13
N GLN A 145 -13.03 4.00 -13.05
CA GLN A 145 -14.26 3.46 -12.49
C GLN A 145 -14.81 2.26 -13.27
N GLU A 146 -14.62 2.21 -14.59
CA GLU A 146 -15.06 1.09 -15.43
C GLU A 146 -14.34 -0.21 -15.06
N ILE A 147 -13.02 -0.13 -14.86
CA ILE A 147 -12.21 -1.26 -14.42
C ILE A 147 -12.65 -1.71 -13.02
N ILE A 148 -12.86 -0.77 -12.09
CA ILE A 148 -13.36 -1.09 -10.74
C ILE A 148 -14.69 -1.83 -10.83
N ASN A 149 -15.63 -1.33 -11.63
CA ASN A 149 -16.93 -1.96 -11.83
C ASN A 149 -16.82 -3.36 -12.44
N LYS A 150 -15.84 -3.60 -13.33
CA LYS A 150 -15.56 -4.92 -13.89
C LYS A 150 -14.96 -5.89 -12.87
N ILE A 151 -14.18 -5.39 -11.91
CA ILE A 151 -13.55 -6.20 -10.85
C ILE A 151 -14.53 -6.54 -9.73
N LEU A 152 -15.52 -5.68 -9.47
CA LEU A 152 -16.53 -5.88 -8.42
C LEU A 152 -17.66 -6.82 -8.83
N ARG A 153 -17.81 -7.10 -10.14
CA ARG A 153 -18.72 -8.11 -10.69
C ARG A 153 -18.11 -9.49 -10.64
#